data_AF-A0A0P4RCT0-F1
#
_entry.id   AF-A0A0P4RCT0-F1
#
_cell.length_a   1.000
_cell.length_b   1.000
_cell.length_c   1.000
_cell.angle_alpha   90.00
_cell.angle_beta   90.00
_cell.angle_gamma   90.00
#
_symmetry.space_group_name_H-M   'P 1'
#
loop_
_entity.id
_entity.type
_entity.pdbx_description
1 polymer ?
#
loop_
_entity_poly.entity_id
_entity_poly.type
_entity_poly.pdbx_seq_one_letter_code
_entity_poly.pdbx_strand_id
1 'polypeptide(L)'
;MKTNSKNEFKFVVTGVDLTEEQQEQVSRAIAQAGALALGGLVPRDAVGVRLDPRIRWYGRPIDGVIEELQEFAFSEAGIDR
;
A
#
# COMPACT_ATOMS: atom_id res chain seq x y z
N MET A 1 -11.15 -19.62 10.51
CA MET A 1 -11.56 -18.36 9.84
C MET A 1 -10.48 -17.32 10.11
N LYS A 2 -9.72 -16.87 9.11
CA LYS A 2 -8.89 -15.65 9.26
C LYS A 2 -9.87 -14.48 9.27
N THR A 3 -10.08 -13.87 10.42
CA THR A 3 -10.77 -12.58 10.52
C THR A 3 -9.91 -11.55 9.79
N ASN A 4 -10.31 -11.17 8.57
CA ASN A 4 -9.75 -10.00 7.92
C ASN A 4 -10.20 -8.77 8.71
N SER A 5 -9.41 -8.38 9.71
CA SER A 5 -9.68 -7.22 10.55
C SER A 5 -9.58 -5.97 9.69
N LYS A 6 -10.73 -5.48 9.21
CA LYS A 6 -10.84 -4.22 8.49
C LYS A 6 -10.85 -3.08 9.51
N ASN A 7 -9.87 -2.18 9.41
CA ASN A 7 -9.82 -0.97 10.21
C ASN A 7 -10.05 0.23 9.28
N GLU A 8 -11.01 1.08 9.60
CA GLU A 8 -11.37 2.26 8.80
C GLU A 8 -11.08 3.53 9.58
N PHE A 9 -10.46 4.50 8.92
CA PHE A 9 -10.14 5.81 9.48
C PHE A 9 -10.84 6.91 8.65
N LYS A 10 -11.46 7.88 9.31
CA LYS A 10 -12.08 9.05 8.69
C LYS A 10 -11.32 10.31 9.11
N PHE A 11 -11.04 11.17 8.15
CA PHE A 11 -10.33 12.43 8.37
C PHE A 11 -11.18 13.59 7.85
N VAL A 12 -11.11 14.73 8.54
CA VAL A 12 -11.79 15.97 8.16
C VAL A 12 -10.73 17.04 8.00
N VAL A 13 -10.72 17.71 6.84
CA VAL A 13 -9.88 18.88 6.56
C VAL A 13 -10.81 20.09 6.48
N THR A 14 -10.52 21.13 7.26
CA THR A 14 -11.33 22.35 7.35
C THR A 14 -10.49 23.60 7.10
N GLY A 15 -11.13 24.70 6.67
CA GLY A 15 -10.47 25.99 6.45
C GLY A 15 -9.88 26.19 5.04
N VAL A 16 -10.15 25.24 4.13
CA VAL A 16 -9.79 25.31 2.72
C VAL A 16 -10.80 24.50 1.91
N ASP A 17 -11.21 25.03 0.76
CA ASP A 17 -12.00 24.29 -0.22
C ASP A 17 -11.06 23.55 -1.17
N LEU A 18 -11.26 22.25 -1.30
CA LEU A 18 -10.43 21.38 -2.14
C LEU A 18 -11.18 20.95 -3.39
N THR A 19 -10.50 20.99 -4.54
CA THR A 19 -10.99 20.36 -5.77
C THR A 19 -11.02 18.84 -5.64
N GLU A 20 -11.73 18.13 -6.52
CA GLU A 20 -11.78 16.66 -6.52
C GLU A 20 -10.38 16.03 -6.66
N GLU A 21 -9.55 16.59 -7.54
CA GLU A 21 -8.17 16.15 -7.73
C GLU A 21 -7.32 16.32 -6.45
N GLN A 22 -7.49 17.45 -5.76
CA GLN A 22 -6.80 17.70 -4.49
C GLN A 22 -7.28 16.76 -3.38
N GLN A 23 -8.59 16.48 -3.32
CA GLN A 23 -9.15 15.50 -2.38
C GLN A 23 -8.58 14.09 -2.64
N GLU A 24 -8.42 13.71 -3.90
CA GLU A 24 -7.81 12.44 -4.28
C GLU A 24 -6.33 12.40 -3.89
N GLN A 25 -5.59 13.49 -4.14
CA GLN A 25 -4.18 13.61 -3.75
C GLN A 25 -3.99 13.46 -2.23
N VAL A 26 -4.81 14.14 -1.42
CA VAL A 26 -4.77 14.02 0.05
C VAL A 26 -5.12 12.59 0.49
N SER A 27 -6.18 12.01 -0.08
CA SER A 27 -6.60 10.64 0.24
C SER A 27 -5.49 9.63 -0.03
N ARG A 28 -4.80 9.77 -1.18
CA ARG A 28 -3.66 8.93 -1.55
C ARG A 28 -2.50 9.08 -0.55
N ALA A 29 -2.18 10.30 -0.14
CA ALA A 29 -1.11 10.57 0.81
C ALA A 29 -1.41 9.94 2.19
N ILE A 30 -2.65 10.07 2.68
CA ILE A 30 -3.10 9.45 3.93
C ILE A 30 -2.98 7.91 3.86
N ALA A 31 -3.47 7.31 2.77
CA ALA A 31 -3.38 5.86 2.59
C ALA A 31 -1.92 5.37 2.57
N GLN A 32 -1.02 6.12 1.92
CA GLN A 32 0.43 5.81 1.92
C GLN A 32 1.05 5.92 3.31
N ALA A 33 0.77 6.99 4.05
CA ALA A 33 1.27 7.18 5.40
C ALA A 33 0.79 6.07 6.34
N GLY A 34 -0.49 5.67 6.25
CA GLY A 34 -1.04 4.55 7.00
C GLY A 34 -0.33 3.23 6.70
N ALA A 35 -0.10 2.92 5.42
CA ALA A 35 0.62 1.73 5.01
C ALA A 35 2.08 1.72 5.52
N LEU A 36 2.77 2.87 5.49
CA LEU A 36 4.13 3.00 6.01
C LEU A 36 4.19 2.84 7.53
N ALA A 37 3.25 3.43 8.27
CA ALA A 37 3.18 3.32 9.72
C ALA A 37 2.97 1.86 10.19
N LEU A 38 2.32 1.05 9.36
CA LEU A 38 2.16 -0.37 9.63
C LEU A 38 3.45 -1.17 9.43
N GLY A 39 4.44 -0.69 8.66
CA GLY A 39 5.64 -1.46 8.29
C GLY A 39 6.43 -2.08 9.45
N GLY A 40 6.31 -1.54 10.68
CA GLY A 40 6.91 -2.13 11.88
C GLY A 40 6.04 -3.16 12.64
N LEU A 41 4.75 -3.27 12.32
CA LEU A 41 3.75 -4.09 13.00
C LEU A 41 3.35 -5.35 12.22
N VAL A 42 3.81 -5.48 10.97
CA VAL A 42 3.46 -6.57 10.06
C VAL A 42 4.68 -7.45 9.77
N PRO A 43 4.49 -8.70 9.31
CA PRO A 43 5.59 -9.57 8.93
C PRO A 43 6.57 -8.87 7.97
N ARG A 44 7.87 -9.18 8.08
CA ARG A 44 8.93 -8.56 7.27
C ARG A 44 8.72 -8.68 5.75
N ASP A 45 7.94 -9.67 5.34
CA ASP A 45 7.60 -9.98 3.96
C ASP A 45 6.23 -9.41 3.52
N ALA A 46 5.60 -8.58 4.36
CA ALA A 46 4.36 -7.91 3.98
C ALA A 46 4.63 -6.80 2.96
N VAL A 47 3.77 -6.74 1.94
CA VAL A 47 3.86 -5.76 0.84
C VAL A 47 2.57 -4.95 0.79
N GLY A 48 2.71 -3.65 0.57
CA GLY A 48 1.59 -2.75 0.34
C GLY A 48 1.20 -2.72 -1.14
N VAL A 49 0.00 -3.18 -1.47
CA VAL A 49 -0.55 -3.15 -2.83
C VAL A 49 -1.65 -2.09 -2.91
N ARG A 50 -1.59 -1.25 -3.95
CA ARG A 50 -2.65 -0.28 -4.24
C ARG A 50 -3.77 -1.01 -4.99
N LEU A 51 -4.97 -1.05 -4.40
CA LEU A 51 -6.17 -1.60 -5.07
C LEU A 51 -6.96 -0.50 -5.78
N ASP A 52 -6.95 0.70 -5.23
CA ASP A 52 -7.63 1.91 -5.70
C ASP A 52 -6.82 3.14 -5.24
N PRO A 53 -6.97 4.35 -5.80
CA PRO A 53 -6.31 5.55 -5.29
C PRO A 53 -6.46 5.78 -3.77
N ARG A 54 -7.58 5.34 -3.18
CA ARG A 54 -7.90 5.50 -1.76
C ARG A 54 -7.73 4.23 -0.94
N ILE A 55 -7.64 3.07 -1.59
CA ILE A 55 -7.60 1.76 -0.92
C ILE A 55 -6.25 1.10 -1.12
N ARG A 56 -5.58 0.83 0.00
CA ARG A 56 -4.37 0.01 0.06
C ARG A 56 -4.65 -1.27 0.81
N TRP A 57 -4.22 -2.38 0.23
CA TRP A 57 -4.09 -3.64 0.93
C TRP A 57 -2.65 -3.76 1.44
N TYR A 58 -2.49 -4.34 2.62
CA TYR A 58 -1.19 -4.58 3.21
C TYR A 58 -1.18 -5.97 3.85
N GLY A 59 -0.28 -6.82 3.41
CA GLY A 59 -0.21 -8.19 3.91
C GLY A 59 0.87 -9.02 3.23
N ARG A 60 1.00 -10.28 3.67
CA ARG A 60 1.90 -11.25 3.06
C ARG A 60 1.38 -11.62 1.66
N PRO A 61 2.18 -11.45 0.59
CA PRO A 61 1.82 -11.90 -0.75
C PRO A 61 1.52 -13.40 -0.79
N ILE A 62 0.79 -13.84 -1.80
CA ILE A 62 0.66 -15.27 -2.08
C ILE A 62 2.02 -15.84 -2.52
N ASP A 63 2.22 -17.14 -2.30
CA ASP A 63 3.45 -17.82 -2.70
C ASP A 63 3.69 -17.65 -4.22
N GLY A 64 4.96 -17.47 -4.63
CA GLY A 64 5.37 -17.24 -6.03
C GLY A 64 5.46 -15.77 -6.46
N VAL A 65 4.63 -14.86 -5.90
CA VAL A 65 4.67 -13.43 -6.29
C VAL A 65 6.01 -12.77 -5.96
N ILE A 66 6.63 -13.16 -4.85
CA ILE A 66 7.96 -12.64 -4.49
C ILE A 66 9.04 -13.12 -5.46
N GLU A 67 8.94 -14.36 -5.97
CA GLU A 67 9.91 -14.91 -6.92
C GLU A 67 9.80 -14.18 -8.26
N GLU A 68 8.58 -13.99 -8.78
CA GLU A 68 8.34 -13.22 -10.01
C GLU A 68 8.83 -11.76 -9.88
N LEU A 69 8.61 -11.12 -8.73
CA LEU A 69 9.11 -9.78 -8.45
C LEU A 69 10.64 -9.73 -8.41
N GLN A 70 11.28 -10.75 -7.85
CA GLN A 70 12.74 -10.87 -7.84
C GLN A 70 13.29 -11.07 -9.25
N GLU A 71 12.70 -11.97 -10.04
CA GLU A 71 13.10 -12.22 -11.43
C GLU A 71 12.99 -10.95 -12.28
N PHE A 72 11.86 -10.24 -12.16
CA PHE A 72 11.68 -8.95 -12.81
C PHE A 72 12.74 -7.93 -12.37
N ALA A 73 13.02 -7.82 -11.07
CA ALA A 73 14.03 -6.90 -10.55
C ALA A 73 15.46 -7.26 -11.00
N PHE A 74 15.80 -8.55 -11.09
CA PHE A 74 17.08 -9.02 -11.64
C PHE A 74 17.24 -8.62 -13.11
N SER A 75 16.19 -8.83 -13.91
CA SER A 75 16.16 -8.40 -15.32
C SER A 75 16.35 -6.89 -15.47
N GLU A 76 15.63 -6.08 -14.70
CA GLU A 76 15.74 -4.61 -14.75
C GLU A 76 17.11 -4.11 -14.26
N ALA A 77 17.73 -4.81 -13.31
CA ALA A 77 19.07 -4.49 -12.81
C ALA A 77 20.19 -4.97 -13.73
N GLY A 78 19.89 -5.74 -14.79
CA GLY A 78 20.87 -6.33 -15.68
C GLY A 78 21.76 -7.39 -15.00
N ILE A 79 21.25 -8.05 -13.97
CA ILE A 79 21.96 -9.11 -13.24
C ILE A 79 21.39 -10.44 -13.71
N ASP A 80 22.19 -11.20 -14.45
CA ASP A 80 21.87 -12.60 -14.78
C ASP A 80 22.11 -13.48 -13.56
N ARG A 81 21.18 -14.42 -13.34
CA ARG A 81 21.17 -15.33 -12.20
C ARG A 81 21.95 -16.61 -12.49
#